data_AF-X1IE74-F1
#
_entry.id   AF-X1IE74-F1
#
_cell.length_a   1.000
_cell.length_b   1.000
_cell.length_c   1.000
_cell.angle_alpha   90.00
_cell.angle_beta   90.00
_cell.angle_gamma   90.00
#
_symmetry.space_group_name_H-M   'P 1'
#
loop_
_entity.id
_entity.type
_entity.pdbx_description
1 polymer ?
#
loop_
_entity_poly.entity_id
_entity_poly.type
_entity_poly.pdbx_seq_one_letter_code
_entity_poly.pdbx_strand_id
1 'polypeptide(L)'
;MGDIEGQPFLEAIRQMRNDAGRDNVLYIHTTLLPYLTTTQELKTKPTQHSVNELRRIGIQPDIIICRSDYPIPEGIRDKISLFCDVERQAVIPLPTVPTIYEIPLLLEESGLGELITSKLGLKANQPDLGQWQELATSLKTPHEPVNIALVGKYVELQDA
;
A
#
# COMPACT_ATOMS: atom_id res chain seq x y z
N MET A 1 -9.36 -7.53 -7.28
CA MET A 1 -10.38 -7.88 -6.27
C MET A 1 -11.72 -7.89 -6.97
N GLY A 2 -12.42 -9.02 -6.95
CA GLY A 2 -13.64 -9.24 -7.74
C GLY A 2 -13.56 -10.46 -8.67
N ASP A 3 -12.39 -11.07 -8.80
CA ASP A 3 -12.20 -12.30 -9.58
C ASP A 3 -12.66 -13.52 -8.80
N ILE A 4 -13.35 -14.43 -9.48
CA ILE A 4 -13.92 -15.66 -8.90
C ILE A 4 -12.83 -16.52 -8.25
N GLU A 5 -11.64 -16.55 -8.85
CA GLU A 5 -10.48 -17.30 -8.37
C GLU A 5 -10.00 -16.84 -6.98
N GLY A 6 -10.23 -15.56 -6.65
CA GLY A 6 -9.83 -14.98 -5.36
C GLY A 6 -10.81 -15.26 -4.22
N GLN A 7 -12.06 -15.62 -4.51
CA GLN A 7 -13.11 -15.74 -3.49
C GLN A 7 -12.81 -16.73 -2.36
N PRO A 8 -12.27 -17.94 -2.63
CA PRO A 8 -11.93 -18.87 -1.56
C PRO A 8 -10.90 -18.30 -0.57
N PHE A 9 -9.93 -17.53 -1.05
CA PHE A 9 -8.94 -16.88 -0.20
C PHE A 9 -9.55 -15.79 0.67
N LEU A 10 -10.46 -14.99 0.10
CA LEU A 10 -11.15 -13.95 0.85
C LEU A 10 -12.07 -14.53 1.93
N GLU A 11 -12.78 -15.62 1.62
CA GLU A 11 -13.56 -16.34 2.63
C GLU A 11 -12.66 -16.94 3.72
N ALA A 12 -11.51 -17.51 3.35
CA ALA A 12 -10.56 -18.07 4.32
C ALA A 12 -10.04 -17.02 5.31
N ILE A 13 -9.59 -15.84 4.83
CA ILE A 13 -9.12 -14.78 5.73
C ILE A 13 -10.27 -14.21 6.57
N ARG A 14 -11.49 -14.14 6.02
CA ARG A 14 -12.67 -13.69 6.75
C ARG A 14 -12.98 -14.62 7.92
N GLN A 15 -12.93 -15.94 7.70
CA GLN A 15 -13.10 -16.94 8.76
C GLN A 15 -11.97 -16.89 9.78
N MET A 16 -10.72 -16.70 9.33
CA MET A 16 -9.58 -16.53 10.23
C MET A 16 -9.79 -15.39 11.24
N ARG A 17 -10.39 -14.26 10.84
CA ARG A 17 -10.72 -13.17 11.78
C ARG A 17 -11.84 -13.54 12.77
N ASN A 18 -12.77 -14.42 12.39
CA ASN A 18 -13.79 -14.94 13.32
C ASN A 18 -13.16 -15.87 14.36
N ASP A 19 -12.26 -16.74 13.93
CA ASP A 19 -11.63 -17.76 14.79
C ASP A 19 -10.57 -17.15 15.72
N ALA A 20 -9.71 -16.28 15.19
CA ALA A 20 -8.63 -15.65 15.95
C ALA A 20 -9.10 -14.46 16.79
N GLY A 21 -10.24 -13.84 16.46
CA GLY A 21 -10.74 -12.62 17.09
C GLY A 21 -10.29 -11.35 16.36
N ARG A 22 -11.07 -10.27 16.55
CA ARG A 22 -10.94 -9.03 15.76
C ARG A 22 -9.61 -8.30 15.93
N ASP A 23 -9.03 -8.37 17.13
CA ASP A 23 -7.79 -7.65 17.48
C ASP A 23 -6.52 -8.43 17.10
N ASN A 24 -6.68 -9.67 16.61
CA ASN A 24 -5.59 -10.55 16.19
C ASN A 24 -5.44 -10.63 14.67
N VAL A 25 -6.30 -9.95 13.90
CA VAL A 25 -6.26 -9.90 12.43
C VAL A 25 -6.52 -8.47 11.95
N LEU A 26 -5.62 -8.00 11.09
CA LEU A 26 -5.69 -6.67 10.48
C LEU A 26 -5.72 -6.81 8.95
N TYR A 27 -6.66 -6.12 8.30
CA TYR A 27 -6.76 -6.07 6.85
C TYR A 27 -6.20 -4.77 6.28
N ILE A 28 -5.19 -4.89 5.44
CA ILE A 28 -4.63 -3.78 4.65
C ILE A 28 -5.10 -3.95 3.20
N HIS A 29 -5.86 -2.97 2.70
CA HIS A 29 -6.34 -2.98 1.32
C HIS A 29 -5.56 -2.00 0.46
N THR A 30 -4.90 -2.49 -0.59
CA THR A 30 -4.14 -1.63 -1.52
C THR A 30 -4.99 -1.32 -2.75
N THR A 31 -5.10 -0.03 -3.09
CA THR A 31 -5.86 0.46 -4.23
C THR A 31 -5.05 1.42 -5.08
N LEU A 32 -5.43 1.58 -6.36
CA LEU A 32 -4.85 2.56 -7.26
C LEU A 32 -5.78 3.78 -7.38
N LEU A 33 -5.20 4.98 -7.23
CA LEU A 33 -5.83 6.25 -7.56
C LEU A 33 -5.38 6.65 -8.97
N PRO A 34 -6.17 6.33 -10.03
CA PRO A 34 -5.78 6.70 -11.38
C PRO A 34 -5.82 8.21 -11.55
N TYR A 35 -4.80 8.74 -12.21
CA TYR A 35 -4.74 10.13 -12.65
C TYR A 35 -5.38 10.25 -14.03
N LEU A 36 -6.40 11.11 -14.17
CA LEU A 36 -6.99 11.41 -15.47
C LEU A 36 -6.34 12.67 -16.04
N THR A 37 -5.60 12.53 -17.14
CA THR A 37 -4.93 13.64 -17.82
C THR A 37 -5.90 14.71 -18.32
N THR A 38 -7.13 14.31 -18.71
CA THR A 38 -8.16 15.23 -19.20
C THR A 38 -8.71 16.16 -18.12
N THR A 39 -8.79 15.73 -16.87
CA THR A 39 -9.29 16.53 -15.74
C THR A 39 -8.19 16.95 -14.76
N GLN A 40 -6.96 16.50 -14.98
CA GLN A 40 -5.80 16.71 -14.11
C GLN A 40 -6.06 16.35 -12.64
N GLU A 41 -6.80 15.27 -12.40
CA GLU A 41 -7.26 14.89 -11.06
C GLU A 41 -7.10 13.40 -10.82
N LEU A 42 -6.71 13.04 -9.58
CA LEU A 42 -6.75 11.68 -9.06
C LEU A 42 -8.18 11.27 -8.72
N LYS A 43 -8.63 10.11 -9.21
CA LYS A 43 -10.00 9.64 -8.96
C LYS A 43 -10.06 8.65 -7.80
N THR A 44 -10.91 8.96 -6.81
CA THR A 44 -11.16 8.11 -5.63
C THR A 44 -12.23 7.04 -5.85
N LYS A 45 -13.01 7.15 -6.92
CA LYS A 45 -14.18 6.28 -7.17
C LYS A 45 -13.81 4.79 -7.31
N PRO A 46 -12.71 4.40 -7.98
CA PRO A 46 -12.26 3.01 -8.01
C PRO A 46 -11.96 2.44 -6.62
N THR A 47 -11.26 3.20 -5.77
CA THR A 47 -11.00 2.83 -4.36
C THR A 47 -12.30 2.60 -3.59
N GLN A 48 -13.26 3.53 -3.69
CA GLN A 48 -14.57 3.42 -3.02
C GLN A 48 -15.33 2.16 -3.46
N HIS A 49 -15.35 1.87 -4.77
CA HIS A 49 -15.98 0.67 -5.29
C HIS A 49 -15.28 -0.60 -4.79
N SER A 50 -13.95 -0.63 -4.82
CA SER A 50 -13.17 -1.78 -4.37
C SER A 50 -13.38 -2.08 -2.88
N VAL A 51 -13.43 -1.06 -2.02
CA VAL A 51 -13.77 -1.23 -0.60
C VAL A 51 -15.21 -1.71 -0.42
N ASN A 52 -16.14 -1.25 -1.24
CA ASN A 52 -17.51 -1.74 -1.20
C ASN A 52 -17.62 -3.23 -1.54
N GLU A 53 -16.86 -3.71 -2.53
CA GLU A 53 -16.82 -5.15 -2.86
C GLU A 53 -16.22 -6.00 -1.73
N LEU A 54 -15.17 -5.50 -1.05
CA LEU A 54 -14.66 -6.12 0.18
C LEU A 54 -15.71 -6.20 1.28
N ARG A 55 -16.43 -5.10 1.53
CA ARG A 55 -17.48 -5.06 2.56
C ARG A 55 -18.64 -6.00 2.24
N ARG A 56 -19.00 -6.16 0.96
CA ARG A 56 -20.06 -7.07 0.52
C ARG A 56 -19.80 -8.53 0.89
N ILE A 57 -18.54 -8.93 0.95
CA ILE A 57 -18.14 -10.26 1.39
C ILE A 57 -17.81 -10.32 2.90
N GLY A 58 -18.09 -9.26 3.66
CA GLY A 58 -17.92 -9.23 5.11
C GLY A 58 -16.51 -8.85 5.58
N ILE A 59 -15.69 -8.22 4.73
CA ILE A 59 -14.35 -7.75 5.08
C ILE A 59 -14.34 -6.22 5.13
N GLN A 60 -14.17 -5.66 6.32
CA GLN A 60 -13.91 -4.23 6.52
C GLN A 60 -12.39 -4.02 6.56
N PRO A 61 -11.78 -3.26 5.63
CA PRO A 61 -10.37 -2.93 5.73
C PRO A 61 -10.12 -2.06 6.97
N ASP A 62 -9.04 -2.35 7.68
CA ASP A 62 -8.58 -1.56 8.82
C ASP A 62 -7.66 -0.43 8.35
N ILE A 63 -6.96 -0.63 7.22
CA ILE A 63 -6.03 0.32 6.58
C ILE A 63 -6.23 0.28 5.07
N ILE A 64 -6.15 1.44 4.41
CA ILE A 64 -6.19 1.57 2.95
C ILE A 64 -4.88 2.20 2.47
N ILE A 65 -4.11 1.46 1.67
CA ILE A 65 -2.96 1.98 0.95
C ILE A 65 -3.42 2.53 -0.40
N CYS A 66 -3.13 3.80 -0.65
CA CYS A 66 -3.48 4.50 -1.89
C CYS A 66 -2.23 4.63 -2.77
N ARG A 67 -2.10 3.76 -3.77
CA ARG A 67 -1.08 3.88 -4.82
C ARG A 67 -1.47 4.97 -5.81
N SER A 68 -0.49 5.73 -6.28
CA SER A 68 -0.69 6.82 -7.25
C SER A 68 0.63 7.13 -7.94
N ASP A 69 0.62 7.54 -9.20
CA ASP A 69 1.84 8.06 -9.85
C ASP A 69 2.12 9.53 -9.47
N TYR A 70 1.17 10.19 -8.81
CA TYR A 70 1.24 11.59 -8.40
C TYR A 70 1.08 11.75 -6.88
N PRO A 71 1.58 12.85 -6.29
CA PRO A 71 1.32 13.20 -4.90
C PRO A 71 -0.18 13.19 -4.59
N ILE A 72 -0.56 12.64 -3.45
CA ILE A 72 -1.96 12.47 -3.05
C ILE A 72 -2.32 13.59 -2.07
N PRO A 73 -3.17 14.55 -2.45
CA PRO A 73 -3.56 15.65 -1.56
C PRO A 73 -4.35 15.16 -0.34
N GLU A 74 -4.24 15.89 0.77
CA GLU A 74 -4.93 15.55 2.02
C GLU A 74 -6.46 15.46 1.85
N GLY A 75 -7.07 16.34 1.03
CA GLY A 75 -8.50 16.31 0.76
C GLY A 75 -8.99 15.04 0.05
N ILE A 76 -8.12 14.37 -0.73
CA ILE A 76 -8.43 13.06 -1.31
C ILE A 76 -8.47 11.99 -0.23
N ARG A 77 -7.53 12.02 0.70
CA ARG A 77 -7.48 11.09 1.81
C ARG A 77 -8.67 11.30 2.76
N ASP A 78 -9.10 12.55 2.99
CA ASP A 78 -10.32 12.87 3.76
C ASP A 78 -11.56 12.25 3.12
N LYS A 79 -11.68 12.41 1.80
CA LYS A 79 -12.76 11.82 1.01
C LYS A 79 -12.77 10.30 1.10
N ILE A 80 -11.61 9.65 0.96
CA ILE A 80 -11.50 8.19 1.07
C ILE A 80 -11.89 7.72 2.47
N SER A 81 -11.38 8.37 3.52
CA SER A 81 -11.73 8.08 4.92
C SER A 81 -13.25 8.12 5.13
N LEU A 82 -13.90 9.22 4.70
CA LEU A 82 -15.35 9.39 4.81
C LEU A 82 -16.16 8.32 4.06
N PHE A 83 -15.82 8.03 2.81
CA PHE A 83 -16.61 7.11 1.98
C PHE A 83 -16.32 5.62 2.24
N CYS A 84 -15.14 5.31 2.77
CA CYS A 84 -14.70 3.94 3.03
C CYS A 84 -14.87 3.54 4.50
N ASP A 85 -15.27 4.48 5.36
CA ASP A 85 -15.48 4.27 6.81
C ASP A 85 -14.21 3.72 7.49
N VAL A 86 -13.09 4.42 7.26
CA VAL A 86 -11.81 4.15 7.92
C VAL A 86 -11.28 5.44 8.52
N GLU A 87 -10.53 5.33 9.62
CA GLU A 87 -9.90 6.48 10.26
C GLU A 87 -8.99 7.22 9.27
N ARG A 88 -8.90 8.54 9.42
CA ARG A 88 -8.15 9.38 8.49
C ARG A 88 -6.66 9.03 8.42
N GLN A 89 -6.08 8.67 9.55
CA GLN A 89 -4.70 8.18 9.67
C GLN A 89 -4.50 6.80 9.01
N ALA A 90 -5.57 6.01 8.86
CA ALA A 90 -5.54 4.71 8.20
C ALA A 90 -5.63 4.78 6.67
N VAL A 91 -5.69 5.98 6.09
CA VAL A 91 -5.56 6.20 4.65
C VAL A 91 -4.12 6.59 4.35
N ILE A 92 -3.32 5.61 3.94
CA ILE A 92 -1.87 5.72 3.76
C ILE A 92 -1.56 6.06 2.30
N PRO A 93 -0.94 7.21 2.00
CA PRO A 93 -0.51 7.55 0.65
C PRO A 93 0.74 6.76 0.28
N LEU A 94 0.79 6.25 -0.95
CA LEU A 94 1.97 5.53 -1.45
C LEU A 94 2.23 5.90 -2.92
N PRO A 95 2.74 7.12 -3.20
CA PRO A 95 3.12 7.52 -4.54
C PRO A 95 4.20 6.61 -5.16
N THR A 96 4.31 6.62 -6.48
CA THR A 96 5.41 5.99 -7.21
C THR A 96 6.72 6.70 -6.85
N VAL A 97 7.72 5.92 -6.46
CA VAL A 97 9.05 6.39 -6.04
C VAL A 97 10.12 5.87 -7.01
N PRO A 98 11.25 6.58 -7.18
CA PRO A 98 12.32 6.19 -8.10
C PRO A 98 12.91 4.81 -7.83
N THR A 99 12.93 4.38 -6.56
CA THR A 99 13.44 3.06 -6.18
C THR A 99 12.57 2.40 -5.11
N ILE A 100 12.41 1.09 -5.20
CA ILE A 100 11.62 0.28 -4.25
C ILE A 100 12.13 0.40 -2.81
N TYR A 101 13.41 0.73 -2.62
CA TYR A 101 14.02 0.89 -1.30
C TYR A 101 13.55 2.15 -0.56
N GLU A 102 12.87 3.09 -1.23
CA GLU A 102 12.22 4.22 -0.58
C GLU A 102 10.86 3.86 0.03
N ILE A 103 10.24 2.76 -0.39
CA ILE A 103 8.90 2.37 0.06
C ILE A 103 8.84 2.18 1.60
N PRO A 104 9.77 1.45 2.25
CA PRO A 104 9.72 1.30 3.70
C PRO A 104 9.84 2.63 4.46
N LEU A 105 10.68 3.55 3.97
CA LEU A 105 10.86 4.87 4.58
C LEU A 105 9.57 5.69 4.50
N LEU A 106 8.93 5.69 3.33
CA LEU A 106 7.68 6.41 3.07
C LEU A 106 6.50 5.85 3.86
N LEU A 107 6.44 4.53 4.01
CA LEU A 107 5.40 3.86 4.81
C LEU A 107 5.57 4.15 6.31
N GLU A 108 6.80 4.17 6.80
CA GLU A 108 7.09 4.56 8.19
C GLU A 108 6.78 6.03 8.42
N GLU A 109 7.21 6.93 7.54
CA GLU A 109 6.89 8.37 7.60
C GLU A 109 5.37 8.62 7.59
N SER A 110 4.62 7.80 6.85
CA SER A 110 3.15 7.87 6.81
C SER A 110 2.45 7.29 8.05
N GLY A 111 3.20 6.73 9.01
CA GLY A 111 2.69 6.19 10.26
C GLY A 111 2.12 4.77 10.16
N LEU A 112 2.40 4.02 9.09
CA LEU A 112 1.86 2.67 8.92
C LEU A 112 2.32 1.72 10.03
N GLY A 113 3.60 1.77 10.41
CA GLY A 113 4.17 0.92 11.46
C GLY A 113 3.45 1.09 12.80
N GLU A 114 3.36 2.33 13.26
CA GLU A 114 2.65 2.70 14.50
C GLU A 114 1.18 2.26 14.47
N LEU A 115 0.50 2.46 13.33
CA LEU A 115 -0.90 2.10 13.17
C LEU A 115 -1.13 0.59 13.27
N ILE A 116 -0.25 -0.22 12.65
CA ILE A 116 -0.32 -1.68 12.73
C ILE A 116 -0.09 -2.13 14.18
N THR A 117 0.95 -1.61 14.85
CA THR A 117 1.27 -2.02 16.22
C THR A 117 0.19 -1.64 17.20
N SER A 118 -0.40 -0.45 17.04
CA SER A 118 -1.51 0.03 17.86
C SER A 118 -2.77 -0.83 17.67
N LYS A 119 -3.19 -1.07 16.42
CA LYS A 119 -4.40 -1.86 16.12
C LYS A 119 -4.31 -3.33 16.55
N LEU A 120 -3.10 -3.91 16.57
CA LEU A 120 -2.86 -5.28 17.01
C LEU A 120 -2.45 -5.39 18.49
N GLY A 121 -2.39 -4.27 19.23
CA GLY A 121 -1.96 -4.26 20.64
C GLY A 121 -0.52 -4.74 20.86
N LEU A 122 0.35 -4.59 19.86
CA LEU A 122 1.73 -5.05 19.90
C LEU A 122 2.62 -4.02 20.61
N LYS A 123 3.52 -4.50 21.46
CA LYS A 123 4.60 -3.68 22.00
C LYS A 123 5.73 -3.64 21.00
N ALA A 124 5.95 -2.48 20.38
CA ALA A 124 7.03 -2.25 19.45
C ALA A 124 7.87 -1.05 19.89
N ASN A 125 9.17 -1.12 19.61
CA ASN A 125 10.06 0.02 19.71
C ASN A 125 10.03 0.80 18.39
N GLN A 126 10.47 2.06 18.41
CA GLN A 126 10.70 2.78 17.17
C GLN A 126 11.74 2.05 16.31
N PRO A 127 11.50 1.88 15.00
CA PRO A 127 12.45 1.20 14.12
C PRO A 127 13.68 2.08 13.89
N ASP A 128 14.86 1.47 13.92
CA ASP A 128 16.07 2.09 13.41
C ASP A 128 16.17 1.83 11.90
N LEU A 129 15.97 2.88 11.11
CA LEU A 129 16.01 2.83 9.65
C LEU A 129 17.31 3.39 9.07
N GLY A 130 18.35 3.65 9.89
CA GLY A 130 19.58 4.30 9.44
C GLY A 130 20.25 3.61 8.25
N GLN A 131 20.45 2.30 8.32
CA GLN A 131 21.03 1.51 7.22
C GLN A 131 20.16 1.56 5.95
N TRP A 132 18.84 1.64 6.12
CA TRP A 132 17.90 1.68 4.99
C TRP A 132 17.92 3.05 4.31
N GLN A 133 18.02 4.12 5.10
CA GLN A 133 18.20 5.48 4.61
C GLN A 133 19.53 5.62 3.85
N GLU A 134 20.61 5.04 4.37
CA GLU A 134 21.92 5.01 3.71
C GLU A 134 21.85 4.28 2.36
N LEU A 135 21.22 3.10 2.31
CA LEU A 135 21.01 2.35 1.07
C LEU A 135 20.22 3.15 0.03
N ALA A 136 19.06 3.69 0.42
CA ALA A 136 18.21 4.47 -0.47
C ALA A 136 18.94 5.73 -0.99
N THR A 137 19.76 6.36 -0.15
CA THR A 137 20.59 7.51 -0.53
C THR A 137 21.70 7.10 -1.49
N SER A 138 22.38 5.99 -1.22
CA SER A 138 23.46 5.47 -2.07
C SER A 138 22.96 5.13 -3.48
N LEU A 139 21.77 4.54 -3.60
CA LEU A 139 21.16 4.21 -4.90
C LEU A 139 20.73 5.43 -5.70
N LYS A 140 20.37 6.52 -5.03
CA LYS A 140 20.01 7.80 -5.67
C LYS A 140 21.23 8.67 -5.98
N THR A 141 22.37 8.36 -5.38
CA THR A 141 23.62 9.08 -5.63
C THR A 141 24.12 8.73 -7.04
N PRO A 142 24.48 9.71 -7.88
CA PRO A 142 25.03 9.43 -9.20
C PRO A 142 26.34 8.64 -9.09
N HIS A 143 26.45 7.56 -9.86
CA HIS A 143 27.67 6.77 -10.01
C HIS A 143 28.14 6.83 -11.46
N GLU A 144 29.43 6.58 -11.69
CA GLU A 144 29.93 6.39 -13.05
C GLU A 144 29.26 5.16 -13.69
N PRO A 145 28.70 5.28 -14.90
CA PRO A 145 28.02 4.16 -15.54
C PRO A 145 29.02 3.07 -15.92
N VAL A 146 28.74 1.84 -15.50
CA VAL A 146 29.51 0.65 -15.88
C VAL A 146 28.63 -0.24 -16.75
N ASN A 147 29.16 -0.66 -17.90
CA ASN A 147 28.45 -1.56 -18.80
C ASN A 147 28.62 -3.01 -18.34
N ILE A 148 27.50 -3.66 -18.01
CA ILE A 148 27.44 -5.07 -17.62
C ILE A 148 26.56 -5.80 -18.63
N ALA A 149 27.14 -6.77 -19.35
CA ALA A 149 26.39 -7.59 -20.30
C ALA A 149 25.71 -8.75 -19.58
N LEU A 150 24.39 -8.88 -19.76
CA LEU A 150 23.58 -9.98 -19.24
C LEU A 150 23.21 -10.92 -20.39
N VAL A 151 23.74 -12.16 -20.37
CA VAL A 151 23.48 -13.16 -21.42
C VAL A 151 22.31 -14.04 -20.97
N GLY A 152 21.11 -13.72 -21.42
CA GLY A 152 19.89 -14.46 -21.13
C GLY A 152 19.25 -15.07 -22.37
N LYS A 153 18.42 -16.10 -22.16
CA LYS A 153 17.60 -16.72 -23.22
C LYS A 153 16.41 -15.83 -23.62
N TYR A 154 15.86 -15.09 -22.66
CA TYR A 154 14.79 -14.11 -22.82
C TYR A 154 15.19 -12.84 -22.07
N VAL A 155 15.76 -11.86 -22.77
CA VAL A 155 16.26 -10.61 -22.18
C VAL A 155 15.27 -9.45 -22.30
N GLU A 156 14.13 -9.66 -22.96
CA GLU A 156 13.09 -8.65 -23.17
C GLU A 156 12.11 -8.53 -21.99
N LEU A 157 12.00 -9.60 -21.19
CA LEU A 157 11.20 -9.61 -19.97
C LEU A 157 12.10 -9.20 -18.80
N GLN A 158 11.91 -7.98 -18.31
CA GLN A 158 12.63 -7.48 -17.13
C GLN A 158 12.27 -8.22 -15.83
N ASP A 159 11.23 -9.08 -15.86
CA ASP A 159 10.79 -9.92 -14.75
C ASP A 159 11.36 -11.36 -14.79
N ALA A 160 12.19 -11.71 -15.78
CA ALA A 160 12.71 -13.07 -16.01
C ALA A 160 14.10 -13.32 -15.41
#